data_AF-A0A1F9BG85-F1
#
_entry.id   AF-A0A1F9BG85-F1
#
_cell.length_a   1.000
_cell.length_b   1.000
_cell.length_c   1.000
_cell.angle_alpha   90.00
_cell.angle_beta   90.00
_cell.angle_gamma   90.00
#
_symmetry.space_group_name_H-M   'P 1'
#
loop_
_entity.id
_entity.type
_entity.pdbx_description
1 polymer ?
#
loop_
_entity_poly.entity_id
_entity_poly.type
_entity_poly.pdbx_seq_one_letter_code
_entity_poly.pdbx_strand_id
1 'polypeptide(L)'
;MLTQKNLDAIIELSHDLLERIHERVSGEFEIEATIYNIVTFKLFGFSLNTFKSICYLLPHTVYEQATVLYRTLWETSVNLEWISRNPNQNALRFVQFTGVEQRRLVQKRIKAAERSGDQAVVISLAKHLAEFERELETQLAPFRFEDQRGRRRWRDRFSGHSLEAVVREVGGEWLEEYDRDYALACIYTHGAPGAVLFPLFDFPGHKLDKARSIDRSAIVGAMAIEIMARIYRRYLLDILESEDEEYLQNLSSRVREAGTL
;
A
#
# COMPACT_ATOMS: atom_id res chain seq x y z
N MET A 1 1.53 19.15 20.85
CA MET A 1 2.85 19.12 20.19
C MET A 1 3.55 17.91 20.75
N LEU A 2 3.89 16.98 19.89
CA LEU A 2 4.62 15.78 20.31
C LEU A 2 6.06 16.17 20.65
N THR A 3 6.76 15.26 21.28
CA THR A 3 8.14 15.47 21.73
C THR A 3 9.04 14.39 21.16
N GLN A 4 10.35 14.58 21.25
CA GLN A 4 11.30 13.52 20.89
C GLN A 4 10.98 12.21 21.63
N LYS A 5 10.54 12.29 22.90
CA LYS A 5 10.09 11.15 23.69
C LYS A 5 8.93 10.39 23.03
N ASN A 6 7.99 11.08 22.38
CA ASN A 6 6.89 10.44 21.68
C ASN A 6 7.39 9.68 20.44
N LEU A 7 8.28 10.30 19.66
CA LEU A 7 8.89 9.65 18.50
C LEU A 7 9.71 8.42 18.91
N ASP A 8 10.50 8.53 19.98
CA ASP A 8 11.29 7.41 20.51
C ASP A 8 10.38 6.25 20.93
N ALA A 9 9.27 6.53 21.63
CA ALA A 9 8.28 5.52 22.00
C ALA A 9 7.64 4.84 20.77
N ILE A 10 7.32 5.59 19.72
CA ILE A 10 6.79 5.03 18.46
C ILE A 10 7.82 4.15 17.76
N ILE A 11 9.10 4.53 17.77
CA ILE A 11 10.19 3.71 17.23
C ILE A 11 10.33 2.40 18.02
N GLU A 12 10.27 2.47 19.35
CA GLU A 12 10.30 1.28 20.22
C GLU A 12 9.11 0.33 19.93
N LEU A 13 7.90 0.87 19.84
CA LEU A 13 6.69 0.09 19.50
C LEU A 13 6.78 -0.54 18.11
N SER A 14 7.40 0.16 17.16
CA SER A 14 7.63 -0.37 15.81
C SER A 14 8.59 -1.55 15.83
N HIS A 15 9.65 -1.49 16.63
CA HIS A 15 10.59 -2.60 16.80
C HIS A 15 9.94 -3.79 17.51
N ASP A 16 9.16 -3.54 18.57
CA ASP A 16 8.38 -4.56 19.30
C ASP A 16 7.46 -5.32 18.33
N LEU A 17 6.71 -4.63 17.48
CA LEU A 17 5.87 -5.27 16.46
C LEU A 17 6.68 -6.08 15.44
N LEU A 18 7.84 -5.57 14.98
CA LEU A 18 8.70 -6.27 14.03
C LEU A 18 9.31 -7.54 14.63
N GLU A 19 9.73 -7.50 15.88
CA GLU A 19 10.24 -8.65 16.63
C GLU A 19 9.13 -9.68 16.82
N ARG A 20 7.94 -9.23 17.24
CA ARG A 20 6.78 -10.12 17.38
C ARG A 20 6.41 -10.81 16.06
N ILE A 21 6.40 -10.07 14.95
CA ILE A 21 6.21 -10.64 13.61
C ILE A 21 7.28 -11.71 13.34
N HIS A 22 8.54 -11.38 13.58
CA HIS A 22 9.66 -12.28 13.32
C HIS A 22 9.53 -13.59 14.10
N GLU A 23 9.24 -13.54 15.39
CA GLU A 23 9.00 -14.73 16.23
C GLU A 23 7.91 -15.62 15.64
N ARG A 24 6.84 -14.99 15.13
CA ARG A 24 5.64 -15.68 14.64
C ARG A 24 5.73 -16.19 13.22
N VAL A 25 6.65 -15.66 12.40
CA VAL A 25 6.85 -16.09 11.00
C VAL A 25 8.14 -16.88 10.75
N SER A 26 8.98 -17.06 11.77
CA SER A 26 10.27 -17.80 11.61
C SER A 26 10.14 -19.31 11.80
N GLY A 27 8.97 -19.80 12.17
CA GLY A 27 8.68 -21.23 12.27
C GLY A 27 8.48 -21.89 10.90
N GLU A 28 8.42 -23.22 10.90
CA GLU A 28 7.92 -23.98 9.76
C GLU A 28 6.39 -24.06 9.85
N PHE A 29 5.69 -23.55 8.84
CA PHE A 29 4.23 -23.64 8.74
C PHE A 29 3.87 -24.27 7.40
N GLU A 30 2.94 -25.21 7.43
CA GLU A 30 2.33 -25.73 6.21
C GLU A 30 1.13 -24.84 5.85
N ILE A 31 1.29 -24.04 4.80
CA ILE A 31 0.20 -23.23 4.25
C ILE A 31 -0.33 -23.93 3.01
N GLU A 32 -1.63 -24.18 2.95
CA GLU A 32 -2.27 -24.70 1.75
C GLU A 32 -1.99 -23.79 0.56
N ALA A 33 -1.52 -24.36 -0.56
CA ALA A 33 -1.10 -23.61 -1.75
C ALA A 33 -2.29 -23.09 -2.60
N THR A 34 -3.26 -22.43 -1.97
CA THR A 34 -4.36 -21.74 -2.65
C THR A 34 -3.90 -20.40 -3.23
N ILE A 35 -4.58 -19.91 -4.27
CA ILE A 35 -4.29 -18.59 -4.86
C ILE A 35 -4.42 -17.48 -3.80
N TYR A 36 -5.44 -17.57 -2.94
CA TYR A 36 -5.64 -16.62 -1.85
C TYR A 36 -4.44 -16.60 -0.89
N ASN A 37 -4.00 -17.76 -0.40
CA ASN A 37 -2.88 -17.83 0.54
C ASN A 37 -1.57 -17.32 -0.08
N ILE A 38 -1.32 -17.64 -1.36
CA ILE A 38 -0.14 -17.12 -2.09
C ILE A 38 -0.20 -15.59 -2.20
N VAL A 39 -1.35 -15.04 -2.59
CA VAL A 39 -1.53 -13.58 -2.72
C VAL A 39 -1.36 -12.91 -1.36
N THR A 40 -2.03 -13.41 -0.32
CA THR A 40 -1.94 -12.86 1.02
C THR A 40 -0.52 -12.92 1.57
N PHE A 41 0.21 -14.03 1.38
CA PHE A 41 1.62 -14.13 1.75
C PHE A 41 2.49 -13.07 1.05
N LYS A 42 2.30 -12.88 -0.26
CA LYS A 42 3.03 -11.87 -1.03
C LYS A 42 2.69 -10.45 -0.59
N LEU A 43 1.42 -10.15 -0.34
CA LEU A 43 0.96 -8.86 0.17
C LEU A 43 1.51 -8.59 1.57
N PHE A 44 1.52 -9.59 2.45
CA PHE A 44 2.12 -9.51 3.79
C PHE A 44 3.62 -9.18 3.70
N GLY A 45 4.39 -9.94 2.91
CA GLY A 45 5.82 -9.69 2.74
C GLY A 45 6.13 -8.30 2.16
N PHE A 46 5.35 -7.86 1.17
CA PHE A 46 5.47 -6.50 0.63
C PHE A 46 5.15 -5.42 1.68
N SER A 47 4.09 -5.62 2.45
CA SER A 47 3.67 -4.71 3.52
C SER A 47 4.71 -4.63 4.64
N LEU A 48 5.25 -5.78 5.07
CA LEU A 48 6.29 -5.85 6.09
C LEU A 48 7.56 -5.10 5.65
N ASN A 49 7.99 -5.25 4.40
CA ASN A 49 9.16 -4.52 3.89
C ASN A 49 8.89 -3.01 3.76
N THR A 50 7.66 -2.63 3.41
CA THR A 50 7.23 -1.23 3.38
C THR A 50 7.24 -0.64 4.79
N PHE A 51 6.70 -1.36 5.77
CA PHE A 51 6.71 -0.97 7.18
C PHE A 51 8.14 -0.84 7.74
N LYS A 52 9.02 -1.83 7.51
CA LYS A 52 10.45 -1.73 7.87
C LYS A 52 11.13 -0.48 7.29
N SER A 53 10.79 -0.14 6.05
CA SER A 53 11.32 1.05 5.38
C SER A 53 10.81 2.35 6.03
N ILE A 54 9.54 2.39 6.46
CA ILE A 54 9.02 3.48 7.29
C ILE A 54 9.81 3.59 8.59
N CYS A 55 9.97 2.48 9.33
CA CYS A 55 10.71 2.45 10.60
C CYS A 55 12.15 2.95 10.44
N TYR A 56 12.81 2.65 9.33
CA TYR A 56 14.16 3.15 9.03
C TYR A 56 14.22 4.67 8.85
N LEU A 57 13.15 5.30 8.37
CA LEU A 57 13.09 6.75 8.13
C LEU A 57 12.72 7.57 9.38
N LEU A 58 12.01 6.97 10.34
CA LEU A 58 11.50 7.67 11.53
C LEU A 58 12.61 8.33 12.38
N PRO A 59 13.74 7.67 12.70
CA PRO A 59 14.82 8.28 13.50
C PRO A 59 15.46 9.50 12.84
N HIS A 60 15.38 9.57 11.51
CA HIS A 60 15.93 10.67 10.70
C HIS A 60 14.91 11.79 10.46
N THR A 61 13.70 11.66 11.01
CA THR A 61 12.60 12.64 10.88
C THR A 61 12.19 12.92 9.43
N VAL A 62 12.37 11.96 8.52
CA VAL A 62 12.06 12.07 7.08
C VAL A 62 10.60 11.67 6.84
N TYR A 63 9.68 12.38 7.50
CA TYR A 63 8.27 12.02 7.52
C TYR A 63 7.61 12.12 6.14
N GLU A 64 8.08 12.99 5.24
CA GLU A 64 7.51 13.12 3.89
C GLU A 64 7.65 11.81 3.10
N GLN A 65 8.85 11.23 3.11
CA GLN A 65 9.12 9.95 2.44
C GLN A 65 8.43 8.79 3.17
N ALA A 66 8.42 8.82 4.50
CA ALA A 66 7.67 7.86 5.30
C ALA A 66 6.16 7.91 4.99
N THR A 67 5.60 9.10 4.71
CA THR A 67 4.18 9.28 4.37
C THR A 67 3.85 8.65 3.00
N VAL A 68 4.75 8.74 2.02
CA VAL A 68 4.58 8.07 0.72
C VAL A 68 4.55 6.55 0.88
N LEU A 69 5.43 6.02 1.72
CA LEU A 69 5.45 4.59 2.04
C LEU A 69 4.21 4.18 2.86
N TYR A 70 3.76 5.02 3.80
CA TYR A 70 2.54 4.81 4.55
C TYR A 70 1.32 4.67 3.62
N ARG A 71 1.17 5.55 2.62
CA ARG A 71 0.11 5.41 1.61
C ARG A 71 0.17 4.06 0.92
N THR A 72 1.37 3.62 0.55
CA THR A 72 1.59 2.33 -0.11
C THR A 72 1.17 1.17 0.80
N LEU A 73 1.55 1.23 2.08
CA LEU A 73 1.16 0.26 3.10
C LEU A 73 -0.37 0.24 3.30
N TRP A 74 -0.99 1.42 3.40
CA TRP A 74 -2.43 1.59 3.56
C TRP A 74 -3.22 1.05 2.36
N GLU A 75 -2.87 1.44 1.13
CA GLU A 75 -3.52 0.92 -0.08
C GLU A 75 -3.37 -0.60 -0.19
N THR A 76 -2.22 -1.14 0.20
CA THR A 76 -1.98 -2.59 0.23
C THR A 76 -2.90 -3.27 1.23
N SER A 77 -3.06 -2.70 2.42
CA SER A 77 -3.95 -3.24 3.45
C SER A 77 -5.43 -3.19 3.04
N VAL A 78 -5.89 -2.11 2.42
CA VAL A 78 -7.26 -2.00 1.89
C VAL A 78 -7.48 -3.07 0.81
N ASN A 79 -6.51 -3.27 -0.07
CA ASN A 79 -6.59 -4.30 -1.10
C ASN A 79 -6.68 -5.70 -0.48
N LEU A 80 -5.89 -5.98 0.56
CA LEU A 80 -5.94 -7.25 1.30
C LEU A 80 -7.32 -7.47 1.95
N GLU A 81 -7.85 -6.44 2.62
CA GLU A 81 -9.20 -6.47 3.22
C GLU A 81 -10.30 -6.68 2.17
N TRP A 82 -10.18 -6.06 1.00
CA TRP A 82 -11.12 -6.30 -0.09
C TRP A 82 -11.00 -7.72 -0.65
N ILE A 83 -9.77 -8.26 -0.75
CA ILE A 83 -9.55 -9.63 -1.19
C ILE A 83 -10.16 -10.64 -0.21
N SER A 84 -10.00 -10.43 1.10
CA SER A 84 -10.49 -11.36 2.13
C SER A 84 -12.03 -11.50 2.16
N ARG A 85 -12.78 -10.53 1.62
CA ARG A 85 -14.25 -10.61 1.51
C ARG A 85 -14.75 -11.60 0.47
N ASN A 86 -13.96 -11.86 -0.56
CA ASN A 86 -14.24 -12.91 -1.54
C ASN A 86 -12.91 -13.53 -1.99
N PRO A 87 -12.29 -14.35 -1.11
CA PRO A 87 -10.89 -14.75 -1.21
C PRO A 87 -10.52 -15.31 -2.57
N ASN A 88 -11.29 -16.28 -3.07
CA ASN A 88 -10.99 -16.98 -4.31
C ASN A 88 -11.14 -16.07 -5.54
N GLN A 89 -12.25 -15.32 -5.63
CA GLN A 89 -12.51 -14.50 -6.81
C GLN A 89 -11.60 -13.26 -6.85
N ASN A 90 -11.42 -12.59 -5.70
CA ASN A 90 -10.67 -11.34 -5.64
C ASN A 90 -9.16 -11.59 -5.71
N ALA A 91 -8.64 -12.67 -5.12
CA ALA A 91 -7.24 -13.04 -5.28
C ALA A 91 -6.95 -13.45 -6.74
N LEU A 92 -7.85 -14.17 -7.40
CA LEU A 92 -7.71 -14.49 -8.82
C LEU A 92 -7.67 -13.23 -9.68
N ARG A 93 -8.56 -12.26 -9.44
CA ARG A 93 -8.55 -10.95 -10.13
C ARG A 93 -7.23 -10.20 -9.87
N PHE A 94 -6.74 -10.20 -8.64
CA PHE A 94 -5.47 -9.58 -8.28
C PHE A 94 -4.31 -10.17 -9.10
N VAL A 95 -4.21 -11.50 -9.18
CA VAL A 95 -3.17 -12.18 -9.97
C VAL A 95 -3.34 -11.90 -11.47
N GLN A 96 -4.53 -12.04 -12.02
CA GLN A 96 -4.76 -11.83 -13.46
C GLN A 96 -4.48 -10.39 -13.89
N PHE A 97 -4.65 -9.41 -13.00
CA PHE A 97 -4.37 -8.02 -13.31
C PHE A 97 -2.88 -7.73 -13.57
N THR A 98 -1.97 -8.58 -13.08
CA THR A 98 -0.54 -8.49 -13.45
C THR A 98 -0.33 -8.59 -14.96
N GLY A 99 -1.20 -9.31 -15.68
CA GLY A 99 -1.20 -9.36 -17.14
C GLY A 99 -1.57 -8.01 -17.77
N VAL A 100 -2.53 -7.29 -17.17
CA VAL A 100 -2.88 -5.90 -17.60
C VAL A 100 -1.71 -4.95 -17.34
N GLU A 101 -0.99 -5.10 -16.24
CA GLU A 101 0.19 -4.30 -15.91
C GLU A 101 1.36 -4.58 -16.87
N GLN A 102 1.66 -5.85 -17.14
CA GLN A 102 2.68 -6.25 -18.11
C GLN A 102 2.38 -5.69 -19.50
N ARG A 103 1.12 -5.81 -19.94
CA ARG A 103 0.62 -5.19 -21.17
C ARG A 103 0.90 -3.68 -21.21
N ARG A 104 0.60 -2.95 -20.13
CA ARG A 104 0.87 -1.50 -20.02
C ARG A 104 2.35 -1.18 -20.10
N LEU A 105 3.21 -1.98 -19.47
CA LEU A 105 4.66 -1.80 -19.51
C LEU A 105 5.19 -1.97 -20.94
N VAL A 106 4.75 -3.00 -21.66
CA VAL A 106 5.12 -3.21 -23.07
C VAL A 106 4.65 -2.04 -23.94
N GLN A 107 3.41 -1.57 -23.76
CA GLN A 107 2.91 -0.39 -24.47
C GLN A 107 3.73 0.88 -24.21
N LYS A 108 4.17 1.10 -22.96
CA LYS A 108 5.07 2.24 -22.63
C LYS A 108 6.42 2.11 -23.34
N ARG A 109 6.97 0.90 -23.43
CA ARG A 109 8.22 0.63 -24.16
C ARG A 109 8.08 0.86 -25.66
N ILE A 110 6.96 0.45 -26.27
CA ILE A 110 6.65 0.76 -27.68
C ILE A 110 6.66 2.27 -27.90
N LYS A 111 5.92 3.04 -27.08
CA LYS A 111 5.88 4.50 -27.18
C LYS A 111 7.25 5.17 -26.99
N ALA A 112 8.10 4.59 -26.14
CA ALA A 112 9.47 5.07 -25.96
C ALA A 112 10.32 4.82 -27.21
N ALA A 113 10.22 3.62 -27.81
CA ALA A 113 10.92 3.27 -29.06
C ALA A 113 10.43 4.09 -30.27
N GLU A 114 9.13 4.39 -30.35
CA GLU A 114 8.56 5.28 -31.37
C GLU A 114 9.20 6.68 -31.29
N ARG A 115 9.34 7.23 -30.08
CA ARG A 115 9.96 8.55 -29.86
C ARG A 115 11.45 8.57 -30.19
N SER A 116 12.14 7.45 -30.01
CA SER A 116 13.56 7.32 -30.38
C SER A 116 13.78 6.95 -31.86
N GLY A 117 12.70 6.71 -32.63
CA GLY A 117 12.80 6.32 -34.04
C GLY A 117 13.25 4.88 -34.28
N ASP A 118 13.24 4.01 -33.26
CA ASP A 118 13.69 2.62 -33.37
C ASP A 118 12.55 1.72 -33.86
N GLN A 119 12.34 1.71 -35.18
CA GLN A 119 11.25 0.96 -35.81
C GLN A 119 11.39 -0.56 -35.64
N ALA A 120 12.62 -1.09 -35.56
CA ALA A 120 12.83 -2.53 -35.36
C ALA A 120 12.31 -2.98 -33.99
N VAL A 121 12.59 -2.20 -32.94
CA VAL A 121 12.09 -2.47 -31.59
C VAL A 121 10.57 -2.30 -31.52
N VAL A 122 10.00 -1.28 -32.18
CA VAL A 122 8.54 -1.10 -32.24
C VAL A 122 7.85 -2.33 -32.82
N ILE A 123 8.31 -2.83 -33.98
CA ILE A 123 7.72 -4.01 -34.65
C ILE A 123 7.84 -5.24 -33.75
N SER A 124 9.01 -5.47 -33.15
CA SER A 124 9.24 -6.61 -32.26
C SER A 124 8.33 -6.60 -31.04
N LEU A 125 8.25 -5.46 -30.33
CA LEU A 125 7.42 -5.32 -29.13
C LEU A 125 5.93 -5.36 -29.46
N ALA A 126 5.50 -4.80 -30.59
CA ALA A 126 4.11 -4.85 -31.02
C ALA A 126 3.67 -6.29 -31.34
N LYS A 127 4.52 -7.08 -32.00
CA LYS A 127 4.28 -8.50 -32.23
C LYS A 127 4.17 -9.27 -30.91
N HIS A 128 5.14 -9.07 -30.00
CA HIS A 128 5.12 -9.70 -28.69
C HIS A 128 3.86 -9.34 -27.89
N LEU A 129 3.44 -8.07 -27.93
CA LEU A 129 2.22 -7.63 -27.27
C LEU A 129 0.96 -8.32 -27.82
N ALA A 130 0.86 -8.45 -29.15
CA ALA A 130 -0.27 -9.11 -29.80
C ALA A 130 -0.32 -10.61 -29.46
N GLU A 131 0.84 -11.29 -29.44
CA GLU A 131 0.95 -12.69 -29.03
C GLU A 131 0.54 -12.87 -27.56
N PHE A 132 1.05 -12.02 -26.67
CA PHE A 132 0.70 -12.00 -25.25
C PHE A 132 -0.80 -11.74 -25.01
N GLU A 133 -1.40 -10.77 -25.69
CA GLU A 133 -2.83 -10.46 -25.56
C GLU A 133 -3.72 -11.60 -26.06
N ARG A 134 -3.27 -12.34 -27.07
CA ARG A 134 -3.96 -13.53 -27.59
C ARG A 134 -3.88 -14.70 -26.62
N GLU A 135 -2.70 -14.98 -26.06
CA GLU A 135 -2.48 -16.07 -25.12
C GLU A 135 -3.29 -15.89 -23.82
N LEU A 136 -3.44 -14.66 -23.36
CA LEU A 136 -4.14 -14.34 -22.12
C LEU A 136 -5.57 -13.80 -22.34
N GLU A 137 -6.15 -13.95 -23.53
CA GLU A 137 -7.43 -13.34 -23.88
C GLU A 137 -8.53 -13.63 -22.85
N THR A 138 -8.72 -14.90 -22.48
CA THR A 138 -9.72 -15.33 -21.50
C THR A 138 -9.45 -14.76 -20.10
N GLN A 139 -8.18 -14.70 -19.68
CA GLN A 139 -7.79 -14.19 -18.36
C GLN A 139 -7.95 -12.67 -18.27
N LEU A 140 -7.75 -11.98 -19.39
CA LEU A 140 -7.77 -10.53 -19.49
C LEU A 140 -9.18 -9.97 -19.78
N ALA A 141 -10.09 -10.81 -20.28
CA ALA A 141 -11.46 -10.42 -20.62
C ALA A 141 -12.21 -9.67 -19.51
N PRO A 142 -12.14 -10.05 -18.21
CA PRO A 142 -12.83 -9.34 -17.13
C PRO A 142 -12.38 -7.88 -16.94
N PHE A 143 -11.21 -7.53 -17.43
CA PHE A 143 -10.65 -6.17 -17.32
C PHE A 143 -10.91 -5.31 -18.56
N ARG A 144 -11.66 -5.82 -19.55
CA ARG A 144 -12.10 -5.05 -20.71
C ARG A 144 -13.50 -4.49 -20.44
N PHE A 145 -13.72 -3.23 -20.79
CA PHE A 145 -15.05 -2.61 -20.73
C PHE A 145 -15.22 -1.62 -21.89
N GLU A 146 -16.46 -1.32 -22.25
CA GLU A 146 -16.76 -0.26 -23.21
C GLU A 146 -17.03 1.05 -22.47
N ASP A 147 -16.35 2.13 -22.88
CA ASP A 147 -16.64 3.46 -22.35
C ASP A 147 -17.98 3.99 -22.90
N GLN A 148 -18.45 5.12 -22.38
CA GLN A 148 -19.72 5.73 -22.82
C GLN A 148 -19.76 6.09 -24.32
N ARG A 149 -18.62 6.04 -25.02
CA ARG A 149 -18.50 6.28 -26.47
C ARG A 149 -18.34 4.98 -27.26
N GLY A 150 -18.60 3.83 -26.65
CA GLY A 150 -18.45 2.50 -27.26
C GLY A 150 -16.99 2.09 -27.49
N ARG A 151 -16.01 2.77 -26.90
CA ARG A 151 -14.60 2.40 -27.08
C ARG A 151 -14.20 1.36 -26.06
N ARG A 152 -13.59 0.27 -26.53
CA ARG A 152 -13.00 -0.75 -25.67
C ARG A 152 -11.82 -0.16 -24.90
N ARG A 153 -11.88 -0.25 -23.57
CA ARG A 153 -10.88 0.21 -22.62
C ARG A 153 -10.51 -0.90 -21.65
N TRP A 154 -9.34 -0.74 -21.06
CA TRP A 154 -8.83 -1.59 -20.00
C TRP A 154 -9.07 -0.94 -18.65
N ARG A 155 -9.49 -1.72 -17.65
CA ARG A 155 -9.65 -1.25 -16.28
C ARG A 155 -8.33 -0.77 -15.72
N ASP A 156 -8.37 0.32 -14.96
CA ASP A 156 -7.18 0.90 -14.34
C ASP A 156 -6.72 0.22 -13.05
N ARG A 157 -7.59 -0.59 -12.44
CA ARG A 157 -7.33 -1.33 -11.20
C ARG A 157 -7.88 -2.76 -11.28
N PHE A 158 -7.27 -3.67 -10.51
CA PHE A 158 -7.66 -5.09 -10.45
C PHE A 158 -9.06 -5.31 -9.87
N SER A 159 -9.52 -4.45 -8.97
CA SER A 159 -10.89 -4.50 -8.45
C SER A 159 -11.93 -4.11 -9.50
N GLY A 160 -11.53 -3.50 -10.61
CA GLY A 160 -12.44 -2.90 -11.60
C GLY A 160 -13.06 -1.57 -11.17
N HIS A 161 -12.85 -1.18 -9.91
CA HIS A 161 -13.39 0.00 -9.25
C HIS A 161 -12.28 1.03 -8.91
N SER A 162 -12.66 2.29 -8.67
CA SER A 162 -11.74 3.26 -8.09
C SER A 162 -11.34 2.85 -6.68
N LEU A 163 -10.24 3.40 -6.15
CA LEU A 163 -9.87 3.17 -4.74
C LEU A 163 -10.98 3.58 -3.79
N GLU A 164 -11.57 4.76 -4.01
CA GLU A 164 -12.69 5.25 -3.21
C GLU A 164 -13.86 4.25 -3.20
N ALA A 165 -14.21 3.67 -4.35
CA ALA A 165 -15.28 2.68 -4.42
C ALA A 165 -14.93 1.40 -3.66
N VAL A 166 -13.67 0.93 -3.74
CA VAL A 166 -13.19 -0.20 -2.92
C VAL A 166 -13.27 0.13 -1.43
N VAL A 167 -12.85 1.33 -1.03
CA VAL A 167 -12.88 1.79 0.36
C VAL A 167 -14.31 1.90 0.87
N ARG A 168 -15.24 2.43 0.07
CA ARG A 168 -16.67 2.51 0.42
C ARG A 168 -17.30 1.12 0.55
N GLU A 169 -16.91 0.18 -0.31
CA GLU A 169 -17.33 -1.22 -0.23
C GLU A 169 -16.81 -1.86 1.06
N VAL A 170 -15.54 -1.60 1.42
CA VAL A 170 -14.95 -2.07 2.67
C VAL A 170 -15.63 -1.41 3.89
N GLY A 171 -15.74 -0.09 3.92
CA GLY A 171 -16.39 0.66 4.99
C GLY A 171 -15.61 0.67 6.31
N GLY A 172 -16.26 1.16 7.38
CA GLY A 172 -15.69 1.28 8.71
C GLY A 172 -14.51 2.27 8.76
N GLU A 173 -13.50 1.94 9.56
CA GLU A 173 -12.30 2.78 9.78
C GLU A 173 -11.58 3.14 8.48
N TRP A 174 -11.65 2.29 7.45
CA TRP A 174 -11.04 2.56 6.15
C TRP A 174 -11.63 3.78 5.45
N LEU A 175 -12.94 4.03 5.60
CA LEU A 175 -13.58 5.19 5.00
C LEU A 175 -13.18 6.48 5.72
N GLU A 176 -13.13 6.43 7.05
CA GLU A 176 -12.69 7.56 7.88
C GLU A 176 -11.24 7.94 7.61
N GLU A 177 -10.35 6.96 7.50
CA GLU A 177 -8.93 7.15 7.15
C GLU A 177 -8.74 7.65 5.72
N TYR A 178 -9.58 7.22 4.79
CA TYR A 178 -9.53 7.72 3.42
C TYR A 178 -9.84 9.22 3.37
N ASP A 179 -10.88 9.64 4.07
CA ASP A 179 -11.28 11.06 4.10
C ASP A 179 -10.26 11.91 4.88
N ARG A 180 -9.64 11.36 5.93
CA ARG A 180 -8.70 12.08 6.80
C ARG A 180 -7.27 12.12 6.26
N ASP A 181 -6.71 10.96 5.89
CA ASP A 181 -5.25 10.78 5.73
C ASP A 181 -4.82 10.63 4.27
N TYR A 182 -5.67 10.02 3.43
CA TYR A 182 -5.29 9.63 2.06
C TYR A 182 -4.91 10.85 1.19
N ALA A 183 -5.69 11.93 1.28
CA ALA A 183 -5.43 13.15 0.53
C ALA A 183 -4.06 13.76 0.87
N LEU A 184 -3.69 13.78 2.16
CA LEU A 184 -2.39 14.27 2.60
C LEU A 184 -1.26 13.40 2.05
N ALA A 185 -1.42 12.07 2.09
CA ALA A 185 -0.39 11.17 1.58
C ALA A 185 -0.24 11.23 0.05
N CYS A 186 -1.34 11.48 -0.67
CA CYS A 186 -1.32 11.77 -2.11
C CYS A 186 -0.51 13.03 -2.44
N ILE A 187 -0.64 14.09 -1.66
CA ILE A 187 0.09 15.34 -1.85
C ILE A 187 1.60 15.09 -1.82
N TYR A 188 2.09 14.33 -0.82
CA TYR A 188 3.50 13.94 -0.72
C TYR A 188 3.97 13.05 -1.87
N THR A 189 3.13 12.09 -2.30
CA THR A 189 3.50 11.15 -3.38
C THR A 189 3.77 11.86 -4.70
N HIS A 190 3.04 12.94 -4.99
CA HIS A 190 3.15 13.66 -6.25
C HIS A 190 4.14 14.83 -6.21
N GLY A 191 4.82 15.05 -5.07
CA GLY A 191 5.67 16.23 -4.88
C GLY A 191 4.90 17.52 -5.17
N ALA A 192 3.58 17.53 -4.88
CA ALA A 192 2.74 18.69 -5.17
C ALA A 192 3.25 19.91 -4.39
N PRO A 193 3.02 21.15 -4.85
CA PRO A 193 3.44 22.34 -4.13
C PRO A 193 3.02 22.33 -2.65
N GLY A 194 1.84 21.77 -2.34
CA GLY A 194 1.38 21.59 -0.96
C GLY A 194 2.29 20.71 -0.09
N ALA A 195 2.88 19.64 -0.65
CA ALA A 195 3.81 18.77 0.08
C ALA A 195 5.05 19.54 0.57
N VAL A 196 5.51 20.47 -0.27
CA VAL A 196 6.73 21.25 -0.04
C VAL A 196 6.43 22.50 0.79
N LEU A 197 5.27 23.15 0.55
CA LEU A 197 5.00 24.49 1.04
C LEU A 197 3.94 24.57 2.15
N PHE A 198 3.06 23.58 2.35
CA PHE A 198 2.15 23.58 3.50
C PHE A 198 2.84 23.77 4.85
N PRO A 199 4.03 23.18 5.11
CA PRO A 199 4.77 23.48 6.35
C PRO A 199 5.05 24.98 6.56
N LEU A 200 5.09 25.78 5.51
CA LEU A 200 5.33 27.23 5.55
C LEU A 200 4.05 28.05 5.77
N PHE A 201 2.89 27.55 5.33
CA PHE A 201 1.60 28.26 5.40
C PHE A 201 0.85 28.01 6.70
N ASP A 202 1.09 26.88 7.33
CA ASP A 202 0.49 26.59 8.64
C ASP A 202 0.97 27.57 9.72
N PHE A 203 2.00 28.41 9.46
CA PHE A 203 2.63 29.24 10.49
C PHE A 203 3.18 30.61 10.04
N PRO A 204 2.82 31.70 10.75
CA PRO A 204 3.44 33.00 10.55
C PRO A 204 4.90 32.95 11.04
N GLY A 205 5.86 33.13 10.11
CA GLY A 205 7.29 33.26 10.43
C GLY A 205 8.27 32.40 9.63
N HIS A 206 7.79 31.55 8.70
CA HIS A 206 8.61 30.79 7.73
C HIS A 206 9.76 29.94 8.32
N LYS A 207 9.70 29.57 9.61
CA LYS A 207 10.73 28.72 10.22
C LYS A 207 10.38 27.24 10.03
N LEU A 208 11.24 26.53 9.31
CA LEU A 208 11.30 25.07 9.33
C LEU A 208 11.82 24.65 10.70
N ASP A 209 10.93 24.14 11.55
CA ASP A 209 11.26 23.73 12.92
C ASP A 209 11.41 22.21 13.00
N LYS A 210 12.58 21.75 13.48
CA LYS A 210 12.88 20.33 13.75
C LYS A 210 11.82 19.67 14.64
N ALA A 211 11.24 20.41 15.58
CA ALA A 211 10.17 19.91 16.44
C ALA A 211 8.97 19.37 15.64
N ARG A 212 8.66 19.94 14.47
CA ARG A 212 7.52 19.47 13.65
C ARG A 212 7.84 18.25 12.82
N SER A 213 9.06 18.12 12.35
CA SER A 213 9.50 16.89 11.69
C SER A 213 9.41 15.71 12.66
N ILE A 214 9.72 15.95 13.94
CA ILE A 214 9.52 14.96 15.03
C ILE A 214 8.03 14.62 15.16
N ASP A 215 7.16 15.63 15.32
CA ASP A 215 5.71 15.42 15.47
C ASP A 215 5.12 14.61 14.30
N ARG A 216 5.42 15.02 13.08
CA ARG A 216 4.89 14.36 11.88
C ARG A 216 5.46 12.96 11.70
N SER A 217 6.73 12.73 12.03
CA SER A 217 7.30 11.38 12.05
C SER A 217 6.62 10.48 13.07
N ALA A 218 6.34 10.99 14.28
CA ALA A 218 5.64 10.21 15.30
C ALA A 218 4.21 9.84 14.85
N ILE A 219 3.48 10.78 14.24
CA ILE A 219 2.14 10.51 13.68
C ILE A 219 2.19 9.46 12.57
N VAL A 220 3.10 9.61 11.60
CA VAL A 220 3.26 8.63 10.50
C VAL A 220 3.63 7.25 11.03
N GLY A 221 4.51 7.18 12.02
CA GLY A 221 4.86 5.92 12.68
C GLY A 221 3.67 5.28 13.38
N ALA A 222 2.89 6.05 14.14
CA ALA A 222 1.67 5.56 14.81
C ALA A 222 0.67 4.99 13.80
N MET A 223 0.37 5.73 12.72
CA MET A 223 -0.53 5.26 11.67
C MET A 223 0.02 4.00 10.98
N ALA A 224 1.32 3.93 10.73
CA ALA A 224 1.94 2.77 10.10
C ALA A 224 1.88 1.52 10.99
N ILE A 225 2.05 1.66 12.31
CA ILE A 225 1.88 0.56 13.28
C ILE A 225 0.44 0.02 13.22
N GLU A 226 -0.56 0.89 13.30
CA GLU A 226 -1.97 0.49 13.26
C GLU A 226 -2.33 -0.27 11.97
N ILE A 227 -1.86 0.21 10.81
CA ILE A 227 -2.08 -0.50 9.55
C ILE A 227 -1.34 -1.83 9.51
N MET A 228 -0.08 -1.87 9.95
CA MET A 228 0.68 -3.12 9.98
C MET A 228 0.05 -4.13 10.97
N ALA A 229 -0.50 -3.67 12.09
CA ALA A 229 -1.22 -4.51 13.05
C ALA A 229 -2.51 -5.11 12.45
N ARG A 230 -3.23 -4.38 11.59
CA ARG A 230 -4.38 -4.94 10.85
C ARG A 230 -3.94 -6.01 9.83
N ILE A 231 -2.86 -5.76 9.09
CA ILE A 231 -2.28 -6.73 8.15
C ILE A 231 -1.79 -7.97 8.90
N TYR A 232 -1.12 -7.76 10.02
CA TYR A 232 -0.71 -8.81 10.96
C TYR A 232 -1.89 -9.65 11.38
N ARG A 233 -2.97 -9.02 11.85
CA ARG A 233 -4.19 -9.69 12.28
C ARG A 233 -4.72 -10.60 11.17
N ARG A 234 -4.84 -10.07 9.95
CA ARG A 234 -5.31 -10.81 8.77
C ARG A 234 -4.41 -11.96 8.36
N TYR A 235 -3.09 -11.80 8.45
CA TYR A 235 -2.18 -12.86 8.02
C TYR A 235 -1.99 -13.92 9.11
N LEU A 236 -1.76 -13.51 10.35
CA LEU A 236 -1.32 -14.41 11.40
C LEU A 236 -2.46 -14.99 12.23
N LEU A 237 -3.56 -14.26 12.42
CA LEU A 237 -4.74 -14.85 13.07
C LEU A 237 -5.57 -15.66 12.06
N ASP A 238 -5.86 -15.09 10.88
CA ASP A 238 -6.80 -15.74 9.95
C ASP A 238 -6.16 -16.90 9.16
N ILE A 239 -4.82 -16.94 8.98
CA ILE A 239 -4.13 -18.01 8.21
C ILE A 239 -3.24 -18.88 9.09
N LEU A 240 -2.49 -18.30 10.03
CA LEU A 240 -1.60 -19.07 10.91
C LEU A 240 -2.19 -19.36 12.29
N GLU A 241 -3.46 -19.00 12.52
CA GLU A 241 -4.21 -19.27 13.77
C GLU A 241 -3.45 -18.85 15.05
N SER A 242 -2.73 -17.72 15.01
CA SER A 242 -1.97 -17.25 16.17
C SER A 242 -2.87 -16.72 17.29
N GLU A 243 -2.37 -16.69 18.53
CA GLU A 243 -3.12 -16.23 19.71
C GLU A 243 -2.77 -14.77 20.11
N ASP A 244 -2.45 -13.92 19.14
CA ASP A 244 -1.87 -12.59 19.41
C ASP A 244 -2.89 -11.44 19.54
N GLU A 245 -4.18 -11.73 19.66
CA GLU A 245 -5.21 -10.69 19.74
C GLU A 245 -5.04 -9.79 20.97
N GLU A 246 -4.67 -10.34 22.13
CA GLU A 246 -4.38 -9.55 23.34
C GLU A 246 -3.18 -8.62 23.13
N TYR A 247 -2.12 -9.12 22.48
CA TYR A 247 -0.94 -8.32 22.15
C TYR A 247 -1.33 -7.13 21.25
N LEU A 248 -2.13 -7.36 20.20
CA LEU A 248 -2.55 -6.31 19.28
C LEU A 248 -3.43 -5.24 19.96
N GLN A 249 -4.30 -5.65 20.88
CA GLN A 249 -5.12 -4.72 21.67
C GLN A 249 -4.25 -3.84 22.58
N ASN A 250 -3.27 -4.43 23.26
CA ASN A 250 -2.31 -3.71 24.09
C ASN A 250 -1.45 -2.75 23.24
N LEU A 251 -0.96 -3.23 22.08
CA LEU A 251 -0.19 -2.42 21.15
C LEU A 251 -0.96 -1.18 20.70
N SER A 252 -2.23 -1.31 20.31
CA SER A 252 -3.04 -0.14 19.91
C SER A 252 -3.22 0.86 21.06
N SER A 253 -3.42 0.41 22.29
CA SER A 253 -3.48 1.30 23.46
C SER A 253 -2.17 2.08 23.63
N ARG A 254 -1.02 1.39 23.58
CA ARG A 254 0.31 2.00 23.70
C ARG A 254 0.60 2.98 22.57
N VAL A 255 0.16 2.68 21.34
CA VAL A 255 0.30 3.59 20.19
C VAL A 255 -0.51 4.87 20.39
N ARG A 256 -1.75 4.78 20.88
CA ARG A 256 -2.58 5.97 21.17
C ARG A 256 -1.96 6.83 22.26
N GLU A 257 -1.47 6.21 23.32
CA GLU A 257 -0.75 6.89 24.42
C GLU A 257 0.52 7.60 23.92
N ALA A 258 1.29 6.96 23.03
CA ALA A 258 2.52 7.51 22.49
C ALA A 258 2.30 8.58 21.41
N GLY A 259 1.29 8.40 20.54
CA GLY A 259 1.04 9.23 19.36
C GLY A 259 0.11 10.42 19.59
N THR A 260 -0.65 10.44 20.69
CA THR A 260 -1.78 11.38 20.91
C THR A 260 -2.70 11.49 19.69
N LEU A 261 -3.05 10.34 19.10
CA LEU A 261 -4.22 10.19 18.22
C LEU A 261 -5.49 10.06 19.07
#